data_AF-A0A127ZE57-F1
#
_entry.id   AF-A0A127ZE57-F1
#
_cell.length_a   1.000
_cell.length_b   1.000
_cell.length_c   1.000
_cell.angle_alpha   90.00
_cell.angle_beta   90.00
_cell.angle_gamma   90.00
#
_symmetry.space_group_name_H-M   'P 1'
#
loop_
_entity.id
_entity.type
_entity.pdbx_description
1 polymer ?
#
loop_
_entity_poly.entity_id
_entity_poly.type
_entity_poly.pdbx_seq_one_letter_code
_entity_poly.pdbx_strand_id
1 'polypeptide(L)'
;MVKKEAANKASTDRIVVDNSNLTELKATCDEAVERILSRRPEADGASAAKTQGFAPFKASHLHTDLRLALGFTASAIMIGTSIWAYFVEKEWKRNKQACAIAVVVYTILSGISMIDSYLQGNAIFTGTRKTLSNRIETEHLVISSPPLPKAAKKDAKAANGKPILTPPAYTLQIIYTRKSNKGKSLLANKSESLPLGHLGEWFTEEGEFVEPIFEQRLLSGLQKAFGQ
;
A
#
# COMPACT_ATOMS: atom_id res chain seq x y z
N MET A 1 -28.54 11.47 23.96
CA MET A 1 -28.31 10.41 22.96
C MET A 1 -27.06 10.67 22.11
N VAL A 2 -26.77 11.92 21.73
CA VAL A 2 -25.54 12.34 21.01
C VAL A 2 -24.21 11.87 21.63
N LYS A 3 -24.09 11.85 22.97
CA LYS A 3 -22.85 11.46 23.67
C LYS A 3 -22.52 9.96 23.56
N LYS A 4 -23.53 9.11 23.37
CA LYS A 4 -23.35 7.65 23.20
C LYS A 4 -22.94 7.30 21.76
N GLU A 5 -23.47 8.02 20.76
CA GLU A 5 -23.04 7.85 19.36
C GLU A 5 -21.62 8.35 19.12
N ALA A 6 -21.22 9.48 19.73
CA ALA A 6 -19.85 9.98 19.62
C ALA A 6 -18.81 9.05 20.28
N ALA A 7 -19.15 8.47 21.44
CA ALA A 7 -18.30 7.48 22.11
C ALA A 7 -18.20 6.18 21.31
N ASN A 8 -19.30 5.75 20.68
CA ASN A 8 -19.32 4.55 19.84
C ASN A 8 -18.56 4.75 18.51
N LYS A 9 -18.60 5.95 17.92
CA LYS A 9 -17.77 6.30 16.76
C LYS A 9 -16.27 6.30 17.10
N ALA A 10 -15.91 6.83 18.27
CA ALA A 10 -14.52 6.85 18.73
C ALA A 10 -13.95 5.44 19.02
N SER A 11 -14.77 4.49 19.46
CA SER A 11 -14.34 3.11 19.65
C SER A 11 -14.27 2.29 18.35
N THR A 12 -14.93 2.74 17.27
CA THR A 12 -15.00 1.99 16.00
C THR A 12 -13.79 2.24 15.09
N ASP A 13 -13.04 3.33 15.29
CA ASP A 13 -11.85 3.67 14.49
C ASP A 13 -10.52 3.36 15.21
N ARG A 14 -10.58 2.67 16.37
CA ARG A 14 -9.40 2.25 17.11
C ARG A 14 -8.77 1.05 16.41
N ILE A 15 -7.63 1.26 15.77
CA ILE A 15 -6.84 0.19 15.14
C ILE A 15 -5.92 -0.40 16.21
N VAL A 16 -6.17 -1.66 16.58
CA VAL A 16 -5.37 -2.41 17.55
C VAL A 16 -4.71 -3.59 16.82
N VAL A 17 -3.41 -3.75 17.02
CA VAL A 17 -2.59 -4.80 16.38
C VAL A 17 -1.71 -5.52 17.39
N ASP A 18 -1.24 -6.71 17.03
CA ASP A 18 -0.30 -7.45 17.86
C ASP A 18 1.10 -6.81 17.81
N ASN A 19 1.49 -6.19 18.92
CA ASN A 19 2.79 -5.57 19.11
C ASN A 19 3.98 -6.53 19.02
N SER A 20 3.75 -7.84 19.16
CA SER A 20 4.79 -8.85 19.01
C SER A 20 5.06 -9.21 17.54
N ASN A 21 4.12 -8.90 16.65
CA ASN A 21 4.20 -9.23 15.23
C ASN A 21 4.65 -8.03 14.38
N LEU A 22 5.94 -7.98 14.06
CA LEU A 22 6.52 -6.91 13.22
C LEU A 22 5.86 -6.81 11.84
N THR A 23 5.33 -7.90 11.30
CA THR A 23 4.66 -7.90 10.00
C THR A 23 3.34 -7.17 10.07
N GLU A 24 2.56 -7.38 11.13
CA GLU A 24 1.30 -6.66 11.36
C GLU A 24 1.54 -5.18 11.59
N LEU A 25 2.50 -4.82 12.43
CA LEU A 25 2.85 -3.41 12.68
C LEU A 25 3.23 -2.70 11.37
N LYS A 26 4.05 -3.35 10.54
CA LYS A 26 4.43 -2.80 9.23
C LYS A 26 3.21 -2.69 8.30
N ALA A 27 2.39 -3.73 8.22
CA ALA A 27 1.20 -3.73 7.37
C ALA A 27 0.22 -2.62 7.75
N THR A 28 0.01 -2.38 9.06
CA THR A 28 -0.81 -1.27 9.55
C THR A 28 -0.23 0.09 9.17
N CYS A 29 1.10 0.27 9.26
CA CYS A 29 1.73 1.49 8.77
C CYS A 29 1.55 1.66 7.25
N ASP A 30 1.75 0.60 6.46
CA ASP A 30 1.60 0.64 5.00
C ASP A 30 0.15 0.99 4.59
N GLU A 31 -0.84 0.39 5.25
CA GLU A 31 -2.27 0.68 5.04
C GLU A 31 -2.63 2.10 5.49
N ALA A 32 -2.07 2.57 6.61
CA ALA A 32 -2.25 3.94 7.07
C ALA A 32 -1.71 4.95 6.04
N VAL A 33 -0.56 4.69 5.41
CA VAL A 33 -0.02 5.55 4.34
C VAL A 33 -1.01 5.65 3.19
N GLU A 34 -1.52 4.52 2.68
CA GLU A 34 -2.49 4.51 1.59
C GLU A 34 -3.78 5.24 1.98
N ARG A 35 -4.31 4.97 3.18
CA ARG A 35 -5.54 5.60 3.69
C ARG A 35 -5.38 7.11 3.82
N ILE A 36 -4.30 7.59 4.44
CA ILE A 36 -4.05 9.03 4.64
C ILE A 36 -3.91 9.75 3.28
N LEU A 37 -3.24 9.14 2.31
CA LEU A 37 -3.00 9.78 1.00
C LEU A 37 -4.21 9.74 0.06
N SER A 38 -5.09 8.75 0.22
CA SER A 38 -6.31 8.60 -0.56
C SER A 38 -7.55 9.24 0.09
N ARG A 39 -7.50 9.55 1.40
CA ARG A 39 -8.61 10.14 2.17
C ARG A 39 -9.05 11.46 1.55
N ARG A 40 -10.33 11.55 1.19
CA ARG A 40 -10.92 12.81 0.70
C ARG A 40 -11.28 13.73 1.89
N PRO A 41 -10.98 15.03 1.81
CA PRO A 41 -11.21 15.99 2.88
C PRO A 41 -12.71 16.32 3.15
N GLU A 42 -13.63 15.81 2.34
CA GLU A 42 -15.08 16.07 2.44
C GLU A 42 -15.81 15.08 3.36
N ALA A 43 -15.24 13.90 3.63
CA ALA A 43 -15.93 12.81 4.32
C ALA A 43 -15.78 12.84 5.86
N ASP A 44 -14.66 13.35 6.37
CA ASP A 44 -14.37 13.38 7.81
C ASP A 44 -13.91 14.78 8.26
N GLY A 45 -14.69 15.39 9.14
CA GLY A 45 -14.65 16.81 9.48
C GLY A 45 -13.44 17.34 10.25
N ALA A 46 -12.27 16.68 10.27
CA ALA A 46 -11.09 17.16 11.00
C ALA A 46 -9.74 16.45 10.67
N SER A 47 -9.44 16.04 9.43
CA SER A 47 -8.13 15.40 9.13
C SER A 47 -7.00 16.45 9.00
N ALA A 48 -5.81 16.15 9.54
CA ALA A 48 -4.63 17.04 9.52
C ALA A 48 -4.18 17.40 8.08
N ALA A 49 -4.46 16.53 7.10
CA ALA A 49 -4.29 16.80 5.67
C ALA A 49 -4.98 18.09 5.18
N LYS A 50 -6.16 18.43 5.72
CA LYS A 50 -6.87 19.67 5.37
C LYS A 50 -6.18 20.91 5.94
N THR A 51 -5.64 20.78 7.15
CA THR A 51 -4.87 21.84 7.84
C THR A 51 -3.53 22.11 7.15
N GLN A 52 -2.94 21.09 6.53
CA GLN A 52 -1.65 21.19 5.83
C GLN A 52 -1.78 21.41 4.30
N GLY A 53 -3.00 21.66 3.79
CA GLY A 53 -3.22 22.00 2.37
C GLY A 53 -2.92 20.86 1.38
N PHE A 54 -2.93 19.61 1.84
CA PHE A 54 -2.57 18.47 1.00
C PHE A 54 -3.78 17.96 0.20
N ALA A 55 -3.75 18.13 -1.12
CA ALA A 55 -4.79 17.60 -2.00
C ALA A 55 -4.66 16.06 -2.14
N PRO A 56 -5.74 15.29 -1.98
CA PRO A 56 -5.69 13.83 -2.00
C PRO A 56 -5.27 13.28 -3.37
N PHE A 57 -4.60 12.14 -3.35
CA PHE A 57 -4.21 11.40 -4.55
C PHE A 57 -5.27 10.36 -4.91
N LYS A 58 -5.55 10.19 -6.21
CA LYS A 58 -6.34 9.05 -6.68
C LYS A 58 -5.44 7.82 -6.70
N ALA A 59 -5.68 6.88 -5.77
CA ALA A 59 -5.01 5.58 -5.74
C ALA A 59 -5.26 4.79 -7.04
N SER A 60 -4.24 4.08 -7.48
CA SER A 60 -4.26 3.20 -8.65
C SER A 60 -4.13 1.76 -8.19
N HIS A 61 -5.20 0.98 -8.31
CA HIS A 61 -5.25 -0.44 -7.95
C HIS A 61 -5.07 -1.37 -9.16
N LEU A 62 -4.44 -0.88 -10.24
CA LEU A 62 -4.31 -1.61 -11.51
C LEU A 62 -3.75 -3.03 -11.33
N HIS A 63 -2.70 -3.19 -10.53
CA HIS A 63 -2.10 -4.52 -10.27
C HIS A 63 -3.08 -5.45 -9.56
N THR A 64 -3.81 -4.93 -8.56
CA THR A 64 -4.83 -5.68 -7.83
C THR A 64 -5.98 -6.10 -8.76
N ASP A 65 -6.48 -5.16 -9.56
CA ASP A 65 -7.57 -5.40 -10.52
C ASP A 65 -7.14 -6.39 -11.60
N LEU A 66 -5.90 -6.30 -12.08
CA LEU A 66 -5.34 -7.22 -13.07
C LEU A 66 -5.26 -8.64 -12.50
N ARG A 67 -4.75 -8.82 -11.29
CA ARG A 67 -4.68 -10.13 -10.65
C ARG A 67 -6.06 -10.71 -10.39
N LEU A 68 -7.00 -9.87 -9.97
CA LEU A 68 -8.39 -10.28 -9.79
C LEU A 68 -9.00 -10.76 -11.11
N ALA A 69 -8.81 -9.99 -12.19
CA ALA A 69 -9.31 -10.35 -13.52
C ALA A 69 -8.67 -11.64 -14.05
N LEU A 70 -7.36 -11.79 -13.92
CA LEU A 70 -6.62 -12.99 -14.34
C LEU A 70 -7.05 -14.22 -13.55
N GLY A 71 -7.11 -14.12 -12.22
CA GLY A 71 -7.51 -15.21 -11.34
C GLY A 71 -8.97 -15.63 -11.54
N PHE A 72 -9.87 -14.67 -11.74
CA PHE A 72 -11.28 -14.94 -12.03
C PHE A 72 -11.45 -15.62 -13.40
N THR A 73 -10.75 -15.14 -14.42
CA THR A 73 -10.77 -15.75 -15.76
C THR A 73 -10.21 -17.18 -15.72
N ALA A 74 -9.10 -17.38 -15.03
CA ALA A 74 -8.51 -18.71 -14.83
C ALA A 74 -9.47 -19.66 -14.12
N SER A 75 -10.15 -19.18 -13.07
CA SER A 75 -11.15 -19.96 -12.33
C SER A 75 -12.36 -20.30 -13.19
N ALA A 76 -12.87 -19.35 -13.98
CA ALA A 76 -14.00 -19.56 -14.88
C ALA A 76 -13.69 -20.62 -15.96
N ILE A 77 -12.48 -20.62 -16.52
CA ILE A 77 -12.03 -21.65 -17.47
C ILE A 77 -12.00 -23.02 -16.80
N MET A 78 -11.40 -23.14 -15.60
CA MET A 78 -11.31 -24.42 -14.89
C MET A 78 -12.68 -24.98 -14.51
N ILE A 79 -13.60 -24.11 -14.05
CA ILE A 79 -14.99 -24.49 -13.77
C ILE A 79 -15.68 -24.94 -15.06
N GLY A 80 -15.55 -24.18 -16.15
CA GLY A 80 -16.13 -24.50 -17.44
C GLY A 80 -15.65 -25.85 -18.00
N THR A 81 -14.35 -26.11 -17.96
CA THR A 81 -13.77 -27.39 -18.39
C THR A 81 -14.24 -28.54 -17.49
N SER A 82 -14.37 -28.31 -16.19
CA SER A 82 -14.88 -29.34 -15.25
C SER A 82 -16.34 -29.68 -15.50
N ILE A 83 -17.18 -28.68 -15.75
CA ILE A 83 -18.60 -28.86 -16.12
C ILE A 83 -18.71 -29.60 -17.46
N TRP A 84 -17.89 -29.22 -18.45
CA TRP A 84 -17.87 -29.87 -19.76
C TRP A 84 -17.47 -31.34 -19.67
N ALA A 85 -16.43 -31.64 -18.90
CA ALA A 85 -15.97 -33.00 -18.61
C ALA A 85 -17.04 -33.86 -17.92
N TYR A 86 -17.84 -33.26 -17.04
CA TYR A 86 -18.86 -33.98 -16.28
C TYR A 86 -20.15 -34.22 -17.08
N PHE A 87 -20.63 -33.20 -17.81
CA PHE A 87 -21.94 -33.25 -18.47
C PHE A 87 -21.90 -33.60 -19.96
N VAL A 88 -20.88 -33.17 -20.70
CA VAL A 88 -20.85 -33.29 -22.17
C VAL A 88 -19.98 -34.46 -22.60
N GLU A 89 -18.72 -34.48 -22.17
CA GLU A 89 -17.73 -35.47 -22.62
C GLU A 89 -17.11 -36.22 -21.46
N LYS A 90 -17.86 -37.22 -21.00
CA LYS A 90 -17.47 -38.12 -19.89
C LYS A 90 -16.31 -39.04 -20.26
N GLU A 91 -16.08 -39.29 -21.54
CA GLU A 91 -15.03 -40.20 -21.99
C GLU A 91 -13.66 -39.53 -22.05
N TRP A 92 -12.77 -39.97 -21.15
CA TRP A 92 -11.43 -39.40 -20.96
C TRP A 92 -10.59 -39.28 -22.23
N LYS A 93 -10.66 -40.27 -23.13
CA LYS A 93 -9.82 -40.29 -24.35
C LYS A 93 -10.05 -39.08 -25.26
N ARG A 94 -11.28 -38.54 -25.28
CA ARG A 94 -11.65 -37.36 -26.07
C ARG A 94 -11.47 -36.07 -25.28
N ASN A 95 -11.84 -36.09 -24.00
CA ASN A 95 -11.77 -34.93 -23.10
C ASN A 95 -10.32 -34.52 -22.73
N LYS A 96 -9.35 -35.44 -22.72
CA LYS A 96 -7.96 -35.17 -22.30
C LYS A 96 -7.31 -33.96 -22.98
N GLN A 97 -7.64 -33.71 -24.26
CA GLN A 97 -7.05 -32.60 -25.01
C GLN A 97 -7.58 -31.26 -24.54
N ALA A 98 -8.88 -31.14 -24.30
CA ALA A 98 -9.47 -29.89 -23.80
C ALA A 98 -9.03 -29.61 -22.35
N CYS A 99 -8.94 -30.64 -21.50
CA CYS A 99 -8.33 -30.51 -20.18
C CYS A 99 -6.87 -30.04 -20.25
N ALA A 100 -6.06 -30.60 -21.15
CA ALA A 100 -4.67 -30.19 -21.31
C ALA A 100 -4.57 -28.72 -21.75
N ILE A 101 -5.40 -28.28 -22.71
CA ILE A 101 -5.46 -26.87 -23.14
C ILE A 101 -5.81 -25.96 -21.96
N ALA A 102 -6.82 -26.32 -21.17
CA ALA A 102 -7.22 -25.54 -19.99
C ALA A 102 -6.08 -25.38 -18.98
N VAL A 103 -5.33 -26.45 -18.70
CA VAL A 103 -4.16 -26.41 -17.80
C VAL A 103 -3.05 -25.53 -18.36
N VAL A 104 -2.78 -25.60 -19.67
CA VAL A 104 -1.77 -24.75 -20.32
C VAL A 104 -2.17 -23.27 -20.20
N VAL A 105 -3.42 -22.93 -20.51
CA VAL A 105 -3.94 -21.57 -20.38
C VAL A 105 -3.87 -21.09 -18.92
N TYR A 106 -4.30 -21.91 -17.96
CA TYR A 106 -4.18 -21.61 -16.53
C TYR A 106 -2.73 -21.33 -16.11
N THR A 107 -1.78 -22.13 -16.60
CA THR A 107 -0.35 -21.97 -16.30
C THR A 107 0.18 -20.64 -16.83
N ILE A 108 -0.20 -20.25 -18.04
CA ILE A 108 0.19 -18.97 -18.63
C ILE A 108 -0.41 -17.79 -17.83
N LEU A 109 -1.71 -17.83 -17.51
CA LEU A 109 -2.37 -16.79 -16.73
C LEU A 109 -1.74 -16.64 -15.34
N SER A 110 -1.42 -17.77 -14.69
CA SER A 110 -0.71 -17.79 -13.41
C SER A 110 0.69 -17.19 -13.51
N GLY A 111 1.42 -17.51 -14.59
CA GLY A 111 2.74 -16.93 -14.88
C GLY A 111 2.70 -15.41 -15.06
N ILE A 112 1.71 -14.88 -15.79
CA ILE A 112 1.52 -13.43 -15.95
C ILE A 112 1.24 -12.77 -14.59
N SER A 113 0.37 -13.36 -13.79
CA SER A 113 0.08 -12.85 -12.43
C SER A 113 1.32 -12.86 -11.53
N MET A 114 2.18 -13.86 -11.67
CA MET A 114 3.44 -13.95 -10.93
C MET A 114 4.43 -12.85 -11.36
N ILE A 115 4.58 -12.62 -12.66
CA ILE A 115 5.45 -11.56 -13.20
C ILE A 115 4.96 -10.18 -12.75
N ASP A 116 3.65 -9.94 -12.80
CA ASP A 116 3.05 -8.70 -12.31
C ASP A 116 3.36 -8.46 -10.82
N SER A 117 3.25 -9.49 -9.99
CA SER A 117 3.62 -9.42 -8.57
C SER A 117 5.09 -9.13 -8.35
N TYR A 118 5.96 -9.67 -9.19
CA TYR A 118 7.37 -9.40 -9.13
C TYR A 118 7.70 -7.94 -9.51
N LEU A 119 6.99 -7.39 -10.50
CA LEU A 119 7.16 -6.00 -10.95
C LEU A 119 6.62 -4.97 -9.96
N GLN A 120 5.48 -5.25 -9.30
CA GLN A 120 4.94 -4.37 -8.26
C GLN A 120 5.91 -4.26 -7.06
N GLY A 121 6.60 -5.35 -6.72
CA GLY A 121 7.61 -5.38 -5.67
C GLY A 121 7.06 -4.85 -4.34
N ASN A 122 7.73 -3.84 -3.79
CA ASN A 122 7.40 -3.24 -2.49
C ASN A 122 6.58 -1.94 -2.61
N ALA A 123 5.96 -1.67 -3.77
CA ALA A 123 5.15 -0.48 -3.97
C ALA A 123 3.84 -0.59 -3.17
N ILE A 124 3.71 0.24 -2.14
CA ILE A 124 2.54 0.28 -1.25
C ILE A 124 1.48 1.26 -1.73
N PHE A 125 1.88 2.32 -2.43
CA PHE A 125 0.94 3.33 -2.92
C PHE A 125 1.37 3.84 -4.28
N THR A 126 0.41 3.87 -5.22
CA THR A 126 0.58 4.54 -6.52
C THR A 126 -0.59 5.50 -6.70
N GLY A 127 -0.30 6.79 -6.72
CA GLY A 127 -1.31 7.84 -6.76
C GLY A 127 -1.11 8.79 -7.93
N THR A 128 -2.21 9.24 -8.52
CA THR A 128 -2.21 10.34 -9.49
C THR A 128 -3.11 11.47 -9.04
N ARG A 129 -2.67 12.71 -9.23
CA ARG A 129 -3.55 13.88 -9.06
C ARG A 129 -3.30 14.91 -10.16
N LYS A 130 -4.34 15.71 -10.45
CA LYS A 130 -4.26 16.81 -11.40
C LYS A 130 -4.36 18.11 -10.62
N THR A 131 -3.35 18.96 -10.74
CA THR A 131 -3.29 20.27 -10.09
C THR A 131 -3.40 21.37 -11.14
N LEU A 132 -4.16 22.42 -10.81
CA LEU A 132 -4.42 23.57 -11.67
C LEU A 132 -3.79 24.79 -11.01
N SER A 133 -2.52 25.07 -11.31
CA SER A 133 -1.85 26.30 -10.84
C SER A 133 -1.82 27.38 -11.92
N ASN A 134 -1.48 27.02 -13.17
CA ASN A 134 -1.49 27.91 -14.34
C ASN A 134 -1.74 27.11 -15.64
N ARG A 135 -1.26 25.86 -15.67
CA ARG A 135 -1.61 24.82 -16.64
C ARG A 135 -2.07 23.57 -15.89
N ILE A 136 -2.75 22.66 -16.59
CA ILE A 136 -3.11 21.36 -16.01
C ILE A 136 -1.82 20.53 -15.87
N GLU A 137 -1.38 20.39 -14.62
CA GLU A 137 -0.23 19.59 -14.24
C GLU A 137 -0.71 18.24 -13.70
N THR A 138 -0.02 17.16 -14.07
CA THR A 138 -0.30 15.81 -13.59
C THR A 138 0.85 15.37 -12.72
N GLU A 139 0.52 15.05 -11.48
CA GLU A 139 1.45 14.58 -10.47
C GLU A 139 1.25 13.07 -10.27
N HIS A 140 2.36 12.35 -10.27
CA HIS A 140 2.43 10.92 -10.08
C HIS A 140 3.32 10.62 -8.87
N LEU A 141 2.79 9.89 -7.90
CA LEU A 141 3.45 9.54 -6.66
C LEU A 141 3.50 8.03 -6.54
N VAL A 142 4.69 7.47 -6.41
CA VAL A 142 4.90 6.06 -6.05
C VAL A 142 5.61 6.04 -4.70
N ILE A 143 5.04 5.30 -3.76
CA ILE A 143 5.64 5.06 -2.46
C ILE A 143 5.90 3.56 -2.34
N SER A 144 7.13 3.22 -2.02
CA SER A 144 7.56 1.85 -1.76
C SER A 144 8.07 1.73 -0.34
N SER A 145 7.65 0.66 0.34
CA SER A 145 8.02 0.39 1.73
C SER A 145 8.94 -0.83 1.78
N PRO A 146 10.28 -0.65 1.78
CA PRO A 146 11.23 -1.75 1.83
C PRO A 146 11.05 -2.62 3.09
N PRO A 147 11.56 -3.87 3.07
CA PRO A 147 11.55 -4.71 4.26
C PRO A 147 12.30 -4.02 5.40
N LEU A 148 11.77 -4.17 6.62
CA LEU A 148 12.37 -3.57 7.80
C LEU A 148 13.83 -4.04 7.96
N PRO A 149 14.78 -3.12 8.21
CA PRO A 149 16.17 -3.51 8.44
C PRO A 149 16.27 -4.33 9.73
N LYS A 150 17.23 -5.25 9.80
CA LYS A 150 17.49 -5.99 11.06
C LYS A 150 17.95 -5.00 12.13
N ALA A 151 17.50 -5.19 13.37
CA ALA A 151 17.91 -4.36 14.50
C ALA A 151 19.44 -4.32 14.61
N ALA A 152 20.01 -3.12 14.57
CA ALA A 152 21.45 -2.92 14.66
C ALA A 152 21.88 -2.87 16.12
N LYS A 153 22.88 -3.67 16.47
CA LYS A 153 23.57 -3.57 17.76
C LYS A 153 24.58 -2.43 17.64
N LYS A 154 24.44 -1.36 18.42
CA LYS A 154 25.51 -0.38 18.56
C LYS A 154 26.53 -0.92 19.58
N ASP A 155 27.82 -0.71 19.32
CA ASP A 155 28.91 -1.07 20.24
C ASP A 155 28.90 -0.25 21.55
N ALA A 156 28.01 0.76 21.62
CA ALA A 156 27.74 1.51 22.83
C ALA A 156 27.02 0.63 23.86
N LYS A 157 27.66 0.44 25.03
CA LYS A 157 27.08 -0.26 26.17
C LYS A 157 26.22 0.72 26.98
N ALA A 158 24.99 0.33 27.30
CA ALA A 158 24.18 1.06 28.27
C ALA A 158 24.81 0.95 29.68
N ALA A 159 24.42 1.83 30.60
CA ALA A 159 24.95 1.89 31.98
C ALA A 159 24.82 0.57 32.78
N ASN A 160 24.03 -0.36 32.28
CA ASN A 160 23.78 -1.71 32.81
C ASN A 160 24.54 -2.83 32.05
N GLY A 161 25.54 -2.49 31.22
CA GLY A 161 26.41 -3.46 30.54
C GLY A 161 25.79 -4.19 29.35
N LYS A 162 24.51 -3.93 29.02
CA LYS A 162 23.82 -4.50 27.85
C LYS A 162 24.09 -3.67 26.59
N PRO A 163 24.20 -4.29 25.41
CA PRO A 163 24.38 -3.58 24.15
C PRO A 163 23.14 -2.74 23.83
N ILE A 164 23.33 -1.48 23.42
CA ILE A 164 22.23 -0.61 22.99
C ILE A 164 21.73 -1.10 21.63
N LEU A 165 20.54 -1.69 21.64
CA LEU A 165 19.83 -2.10 20.43
C LEU A 165 19.11 -0.87 19.85
N THR A 166 19.45 -0.50 18.62
CA THR A 166 18.68 0.53 17.90
C THR A 166 17.51 -0.16 17.19
N PRO A 167 16.26 0.22 17.48
CA PRO A 167 15.11 -0.40 16.83
C PRO A 167 15.10 -0.12 15.32
N PRO A 168 14.47 -0.98 14.52
CA PRO A 168 14.34 -0.75 13.08
C PRO A 168 13.50 0.50 12.81
N ALA A 169 14.00 1.37 11.95
CA ALA A 169 13.26 2.52 11.47
C ALA A 169 12.41 2.14 10.25
N TYR A 170 11.17 2.60 10.21
CA TYR A 170 10.31 2.48 9.04
C TYR A 170 10.68 3.58 8.05
N THR A 171 11.12 3.15 6.86
CA THR A 171 11.58 4.03 5.80
C THR A 171 10.67 3.88 4.59
N LEU A 172 10.38 4.99 3.94
CA LEU A 172 9.60 5.05 2.71
C LEU A 172 10.47 5.54 1.57
N GLN A 173 10.47 4.83 0.45
CA GLN A 173 11.06 5.30 -0.79
C GLN A 173 9.97 6.01 -1.60
N ILE A 174 10.19 7.29 -1.88
CA ILE A 174 9.22 8.15 -2.55
C ILE A 174 9.76 8.53 -3.91
N ILE A 175 9.00 8.22 -4.96
CA ILE A 175 9.25 8.65 -6.32
C ILE A 175 8.11 9.59 -6.73
N TYR A 176 8.44 10.87 -6.91
CA TYR A 176 7.51 11.91 -7.29
C TYR A 176 7.85 12.45 -8.68
N THR A 177 6.88 12.42 -9.57
CA THR A 177 7.01 12.97 -10.92
C THR A 177 5.88 13.96 -11.19
N ARG A 178 6.22 15.18 -11.59
CA ARG A 178 5.27 16.21 -12.04
C ARG A 178 5.46 16.43 -13.54
N LYS A 179 4.37 16.33 -14.30
CA LYS A 179 4.35 16.54 -15.76
C LYS A 179 3.34 17.64 -16.13
N SER A 180 3.60 18.37 -17.20
CA SER A 180 2.69 19.37 -17.78
C SER A 180 2.42 19.07 -19.26
N ASN A 181 1.50 19.82 -19.85
CA ASN A 181 1.10 19.71 -21.26
C ASN A 181 0.67 18.29 -21.67
N LYS A 182 -0.31 17.73 -20.94
CA LYS A 182 -0.82 16.35 -21.16
C LYS A 182 0.29 15.28 -21.10
N GLY A 183 1.29 15.47 -20.24
CA GLY A 183 2.37 14.49 -20.05
C GLY A 183 3.58 14.66 -20.97
N LYS A 184 3.59 15.66 -21.86
CA LYS A 184 4.67 15.89 -22.83
C LYS A 184 5.90 16.59 -22.24
N SER A 185 5.77 17.29 -21.11
CA SER A 185 6.87 18.01 -20.47
C SER A 185 7.03 17.54 -19.02
N LEU A 186 8.25 17.18 -18.63
CA LEU A 186 8.63 16.85 -17.26
C LEU A 186 8.96 18.15 -16.52
N LEU A 187 8.26 18.42 -15.42
CA LEU A 187 8.48 19.62 -14.58
C LEU A 187 9.36 19.30 -13.38
N ALA A 188 9.12 18.15 -12.76
CA ALA A 188 9.91 17.69 -11.63
C ALA A 188 9.97 16.17 -11.63
N ASN A 189 11.14 15.64 -11.28
CA ASN A 189 11.32 14.24 -10.94
C ASN A 189 12.20 14.20 -9.70
N LYS A 190 11.68 13.62 -8.61
CA LYS A 190 12.37 13.51 -7.33
C LYS A 190 12.25 12.08 -6.84
N SER A 191 13.36 11.56 -6.32
CA SER A 191 13.45 10.24 -5.69
C SER A 191 14.16 10.43 -4.37
N GLU A 192 13.50 10.13 -3.26
CA GLU A 192 14.06 10.31 -1.93
C GLU A 192 13.66 9.16 -1.00
N SER A 193 14.57 8.80 -0.08
CA SER A 193 14.30 7.85 0.99
C SER A 193 14.00 8.63 2.26
N LEU A 194 12.76 8.54 2.75
CA LEU A 194 12.26 9.23 3.92
C LEU A 194 12.18 8.26 5.11
N PRO A 195 13.09 8.35 6.10
CA PRO A 195 12.92 7.67 7.37
C PRO A 195 11.84 8.40 8.18
N LEU A 196 10.70 7.75 8.43
CA LEU A 196 9.63 8.36 9.22
C LEU A 196 9.91 8.32 10.73
N GLY A 197 10.58 7.27 11.20
CA GLY A 197 10.88 7.05 12.61
C GLY A 197 10.84 5.58 13.00
N HIS A 198 10.73 5.30 14.29
CA HIS A 198 10.63 3.94 14.82
C HIS A 198 9.18 3.52 15.03
N LEU A 199 8.89 2.22 14.89
CA LEU A 199 7.55 1.69 15.11
C LEU A 199 7.01 2.00 16.51
N GLY A 200 7.86 1.98 17.55
CA GLY A 200 7.45 2.31 18.91
C GLY A 200 6.98 3.76 19.15
N GLU A 201 7.13 4.65 18.17
CA GLU A 201 6.59 6.02 18.25
C GLU A 201 5.12 6.10 17.81
N TRP A 202 4.62 5.08 17.12
CA TRP A 202 3.28 5.06 16.53
C TRP A 202 2.35 4.01 17.14
N PHE A 203 2.89 3.08 17.91
CA PHE A 203 2.13 2.06 18.60
C PHE A 203 2.25 2.24 20.11
N THR A 204 1.11 2.20 20.80
CA THR A 204 1.08 2.18 22.27
C THR A 204 1.45 0.79 22.79
N GLU A 205 1.72 0.67 24.10
CA GLU A 205 2.01 -0.64 24.73
C GLU A 205 0.87 -1.65 24.55
N GLU A 206 -0.38 -1.17 24.41
CA GLU A 206 -1.57 -1.97 24.18
C GLU A 206 -1.77 -2.39 22.70
N GLY A 207 -0.94 -1.87 21.79
CA GLY A 207 -1.02 -2.15 20.35
C GLY A 207 -1.94 -1.24 19.57
N GLU A 208 -2.34 -0.11 20.17
CA GLU A 208 -3.13 0.90 19.47
C GLU A 208 -2.25 1.76 18.56
N PHE A 209 -2.69 1.93 17.33
CA PHE A 209 -2.02 2.78 16.34
C PHE A 209 -2.44 4.25 16.48
N VAL A 210 -1.46 5.12 16.75
CA VAL A 210 -1.65 6.56 16.90
C VAL A 210 -1.53 7.27 15.55
N GLU A 211 -2.58 7.16 14.75
CA GLU A 211 -2.64 7.73 13.39
C GLU A 211 -2.32 9.23 13.29
N PRO A 212 -2.81 10.13 14.16
CA PRO A 212 -2.61 11.58 13.97
C PRO A 212 -1.14 12.00 13.99
N ILE A 213 -0.34 11.37 14.85
CA ILE A 213 1.10 11.63 14.95
C ILE A 213 1.81 11.13 13.67
N PHE A 214 1.41 9.96 13.21
CA PHE A 214 1.92 9.37 11.98
C PHE A 214 1.57 10.22 10.75
N GLU A 215 0.32 10.66 10.63
CA GLU A 215 -0.17 11.55 9.57
C GLU A 215 0.65 12.83 9.50
N GLN A 216 0.84 13.51 10.63
CA GLN A 216 1.62 14.75 10.67
C GLN A 216 3.08 14.55 10.23
N ARG A 217 3.72 13.45 10.67
CA ARG A 217 5.10 13.11 10.30
C ARG A 217 5.22 12.77 8.82
N LEU A 218 4.30 11.97 8.29
CA LEU A 218 4.24 11.58 6.89
C LEU A 218 4.10 12.80 5.99
N LEU A 219 3.11 13.66 6.27
CA LEU A 219 2.84 14.84 5.44
C LEU A 219 3.97 15.86 5.51
N SER A 220 4.54 16.09 6.71
CA SER A 220 5.71 16.97 6.86
C SER A 220 6.94 16.44 6.11
N GLY A 221 7.14 15.12 6.10
CA GLY A 221 8.21 14.47 5.34
C GLY A 221 7.98 14.54 3.83
N LEU A 222 6.73 14.35 3.38
CA LEU A 222 6.36 14.50 1.97
C LEU A 222 6.53 15.95 1.48
N GLN A 223 6.16 16.94 2.28
CA GLN A 223 6.35 18.35 1.92
C GLN A 223 7.83 18.68 1.72
N LYS A 224 8.70 18.21 2.64
CA LYS A 224 10.15 18.32 2.50
C LYS A 224 10.66 17.63 1.24
N ALA A 225 10.21 16.40 0.98
CA ALA A 225 10.60 15.64 -0.21
C ALA A 225 10.15 16.33 -1.51
N PHE A 226 8.98 16.97 -1.50
CA PHE A 226 8.48 17.76 -2.63
C PHE A 226 9.20 19.10 -2.77
N GLY A 227 9.98 19.53 -1.76
CA GLY A 227 10.72 20.79 -1.74
C GLY A 227 9.81 22.01 -1.62
N GLN A 228 8.72 21.88 -0.88
CA GLN A 228 7.79 22.95 -0.51
C GLN A 228 7.90 23.30 0.98
#